data_AF-A0A7X3K5R6-F1
#
_entry.id   AF-A0A7X3K5R6-F1
#
_cell.length_a   1.000
_cell.length_b   1.000
_cell.length_c   1.000
_cell.angle_alpha   90.00
_cell.angle_beta   90.00
_cell.angle_gamma   90.00
#
_symmetry.space_group_name_H-M   'P 1'
#
loop_
_entity.id
_entity.type
_entity.pdbx_description
1 polymer ?
#
loop_
_entity_poly.entity_id
_entity_poly.type
_entity_poly.pdbx_seq_one_letter_code
_entity_poly.pdbx_strand_id
1 'polypeptide(L)'
;MLTPDNFKRMSMHRNLPRPASLAYLNQWERTDKPLATILRSDVGPKDLAIAFRELATKYNVIRNFSTKEARKHGPKQVERLWRKVADSVCKVELNDEASPSEEINLLAQKLGGIFPLADDATKSQPVLLSAATKFLWFRGHTNIRIYDKRAVVALNALIKLRDEGKARKVDGDYKLFATEWDTEYKRLRAQIKGAIKDLPQVVHWSTVPEASRKSALVDSKNDWFSDRVFDKILWITGEKTR
;
A
#
# COMPACT_ATOMS: atom_id res chain seq x y z
N MET A 1 -29.77 -10.40 -15.05
CA MET A 1 -29.49 -11.56 -14.18
C MET A 1 -27.99 -11.67 -13.98
N LEU A 2 -27.51 -11.71 -12.73
CA LEU A 2 -26.09 -11.95 -12.46
C LEU A 2 -25.76 -13.41 -12.75
N THR A 3 -24.65 -13.68 -13.44
CA THR A 3 -24.19 -15.05 -13.65
C THR A 3 -23.82 -15.70 -12.31
N PRO A 4 -23.91 -17.04 -12.18
CA PRO A 4 -23.53 -17.75 -10.95
C PRO A 4 -22.12 -17.42 -10.45
N ASP A 5 -21.18 -17.19 -11.38
CA ASP A 5 -19.82 -16.74 -11.07
C ASP A 5 -19.76 -15.32 -10.49
N ASN A 6 -20.57 -14.40 -11.00
CA ASN A 6 -20.67 -13.05 -10.46
C ASN A 6 -21.25 -13.06 -9.04
N PHE A 7 -22.23 -13.93 -8.78
CA PHE A 7 -22.83 -14.10 -7.46
C PHE A 7 -21.83 -14.67 -6.44
N LYS A 8 -21.03 -15.67 -6.84
CA LYS A 8 -19.97 -16.26 -5.99
C LYS A 8 -18.86 -15.26 -5.67
N ARG A 9 -18.44 -14.44 -6.64
CA ARG A 9 -17.46 -13.36 -6.42
C ARG A 9 -18.01 -12.31 -5.45
N MET A 10 -19.24 -11.84 -5.66
CA MET A 10 -19.90 -10.87 -4.76
C MET A 10 -20.08 -11.41 -3.33
N SER A 11 -20.42 -12.69 -3.18
CA SER A 11 -20.54 -13.37 -1.89
C SER A 11 -19.21 -13.43 -1.14
N MET A 12 -18.10 -13.75 -1.83
CA MET A 12 -16.77 -13.72 -1.19
C MET A 12 -16.42 -12.35 -0.64
N HIS A 13 -16.69 -11.27 -1.37
CA HIS A 13 -16.37 -9.91 -0.92
C HIS A 13 -17.04 -9.52 0.40
N ARG A 14 -18.24 -10.03 0.68
CA ARG A 14 -18.96 -9.77 1.93
C ARG A 14 -18.32 -10.45 3.16
N ASN A 15 -17.58 -11.53 2.96
CA ASN A 15 -16.99 -12.31 4.04
C ASN A 15 -15.50 -12.01 4.29
N LEU A 16 -14.85 -11.21 3.41
CA LEU A 16 -13.45 -10.84 3.55
C LEU A 16 -13.12 -9.84 4.68
N PRO A 17 -14.01 -8.94 5.14
CA PRO A 17 -13.64 -7.93 6.14
C PRO A 17 -13.06 -8.49 7.45
N ARG A 18 -13.67 -9.55 8.02
CA ARG A 18 -13.18 -10.20 9.24
C ARG A 18 -11.77 -10.79 9.08
N PRO A 19 -11.52 -11.74 8.17
CA PRO A 19 -10.17 -12.28 7.99
C PRO A 19 -9.16 -11.22 7.54
N ALA A 20 -9.56 -10.22 6.74
CA ALA A 20 -8.67 -9.12 6.35
C ALA A 20 -8.28 -8.23 7.54
N SER A 21 -9.21 -7.95 8.46
CA SER A 21 -8.92 -7.15 9.66
C SER A 21 -7.90 -7.82 10.58
N LEU A 22 -8.08 -9.12 10.86
CA LEU A 22 -7.14 -9.89 11.67
C LEU A 22 -5.78 -10.05 10.98
N ALA A 23 -5.79 -10.31 9.67
CA ALA A 23 -4.57 -10.40 8.87
C ALA A 23 -3.79 -9.08 8.83
N TYR A 24 -4.49 -7.94 8.74
CA TYR A 24 -3.84 -6.64 8.79
C TYR A 24 -3.34 -6.30 10.19
N LEU A 25 -4.08 -6.63 11.26
CA LEU A 25 -3.59 -6.47 12.64
C LEU A 25 -2.25 -7.21 12.86
N ASN A 26 -2.17 -8.46 12.39
CA ASN A 26 -0.94 -9.26 12.43
C ASN A 26 0.20 -8.61 11.64
N GLN A 27 -0.09 -8.11 10.43
CA GLN A 27 0.92 -7.45 9.60
C GLN A 27 1.39 -6.14 10.24
N TRP A 28 0.47 -5.33 10.78
CA TRP A 28 0.76 -4.06 11.41
C TRP A 28 1.75 -4.24 12.55
N GLU A 29 1.43 -5.09 13.52
CA GLU A 29 2.30 -5.28 14.69
C GLU A 29 3.64 -5.92 14.33
N ARG A 30 3.67 -6.88 13.40
CA ARG A 30 4.89 -7.61 13.07
C ARG A 30 5.84 -6.85 12.14
N THR A 31 5.29 -6.10 11.19
CA THR A 31 6.06 -5.56 10.05
C THR A 31 5.90 -4.06 9.90
N ASP A 32 4.66 -3.58 9.80
CA ASP A 32 4.44 -2.20 9.34
C ASP A 32 4.74 -1.20 10.47
N LYS A 33 4.36 -1.50 11.71
CA LYS A 33 4.55 -0.62 12.86
C LYS A 33 6.04 -0.36 13.14
N PRO A 34 6.94 -1.35 13.22
CA PRO A 34 8.38 -1.09 13.38
C PRO A 34 8.95 -0.18 12.28
N LEU A 35 8.60 -0.43 11.01
CA LEU A 35 9.07 0.38 9.89
C LEU A 35 8.51 1.81 9.93
N ALA A 36 7.21 1.95 10.21
CA ALA A 36 6.56 3.24 10.34
C ALA A 36 7.12 4.04 11.53
N THR A 37 7.41 3.39 12.66
CA THR A 37 8.05 4.03 13.82
C THR A 37 9.39 4.64 13.42
N ILE A 38 10.28 3.88 12.77
CA ILE A 38 11.59 4.41 12.35
C ILE A 38 11.42 5.53 11.31
N LEU A 39 10.59 5.30 10.29
CA LEU A 39 10.43 6.25 9.19
C LEU A 39 9.72 7.55 9.59
N ARG A 40 8.95 7.56 10.68
CA ARG A 40 8.30 8.75 11.23
C ARG A 40 9.11 9.47 12.30
N SER A 41 10.15 8.81 12.83
CA SER A 41 11.01 9.39 13.86
C SER A 41 12.01 10.38 13.26
N ASP A 42 12.50 11.28 14.09
CA ASP A 42 13.61 12.18 13.73
C ASP A 42 14.95 11.43 13.88
N VAL A 43 15.22 10.57 12.90
CA VAL A 43 16.47 9.80 12.81
C VAL A 43 17.34 10.31 11.67
N GLY A 44 18.65 10.08 11.77
CA GLY A 44 19.60 10.60 10.80
C GLY A 44 19.36 10.07 9.37
N PRO A 45 19.84 10.78 8.34
CA PRO A 45 19.64 10.39 6.94
C PRO A 45 20.12 8.97 6.58
N LYS A 46 21.11 8.45 7.31
CA LYS A 46 21.61 7.08 7.15
C LYS A 46 20.57 6.05 7.57
N ASP A 47 19.92 6.26 8.71
CA ASP A 47 18.94 5.31 9.26
C ASP A 47 17.65 5.34 8.45
N LEU A 48 17.22 6.52 7.98
CA LEU A 48 16.12 6.65 7.02
C LEU A 48 16.41 5.87 5.72
N ALA A 49 17.61 6.00 5.17
CA ALA A 49 18.00 5.28 3.96
C ALA A 49 17.94 3.75 4.15
N ILE A 50 18.39 3.25 5.30
CA ILE A 50 18.31 1.83 5.66
C ILE A 50 16.84 1.40 5.76
N ALA A 51 16.01 2.17 6.47
CA ALA A 51 14.60 1.86 6.67
C ALA A 51 13.80 1.87 5.35
N PHE A 52 14.04 2.82 4.43
CA PHE A 52 13.40 2.81 3.11
C PHE A 52 13.82 1.62 2.26
N ARG A 53 15.09 1.21 2.33
CA ARG A 53 15.56 0.00 1.64
C ARG A 53 14.90 -1.25 2.21
N GLU A 54 14.77 -1.34 3.53
CA GLU A 54 14.07 -2.45 4.18
C GLU A 54 12.60 -2.49 3.78
N LEU A 55 11.90 -1.35 3.84
CA LEU A 55 10.52 -1.22 3.39
C LEU A 55 10.35 -1.68 1.93
N ALA A 56 11.24 -1.23 1.04
CA ALA A 56 11.22 -1.64 -0.36
C ALA A 56 11.40 -3.15 -0.54
N THR A 57 12.22 -3.76 0.32
CA THR A 57 12.44 -5.21 0.35
C THR A 57 11.20 -5.95 0.82
N LYS A 58 10.63 -5.56 1.97
CA LYS A 58 9.44 -6.20 2.55
C LYS A 58 8.25 -6.20 1.59
N TYR A 59 8.06 -5.11 0.85
CA TYR A 59 6.96 -4.97 -0.10
C TYR A 59 7.32 -5.38 -1.53
N ASN A 60 8.48 -6.01 -1.75
CA ASN A 60 8.94 -6.51 -3.05
C ASN A 60 8.93 -5.45 -4.17
N VAL A 61 9.04 -4.16 -3.81
CA VAL A 61 9.24 -3.08 -4.80
C VAL A 61 10.73 -2.89 -5.12
N ILE A 62 11.63 -3.39 -4.25
CA ILE A 62 13.08 -3.31 -4.45
C ILE A 62 13.58 -3.94 -5.75
N ARG A 63 12.92 -5.00 -6.23
CA ARG A 63 13.30 -5.70 -7.48
C ARG A 63 13.23 -4.82 -8.72
N ASN A 64 12.50 -3.71 -8.64
CA ASN A 64 12.35 -2.77 -9.74
C ASN A 64 13.43 -1.67 -9.73
N PHE A 65 14.19 -1.56 -8.64
CA PHE A 65 15.26 -0.59 -8.50
C PHE A 65 16.59 -1.23 -8.87
N SER A 66 17.04 -1.01 -10.11
CA SER A 66 18.30 -1.58 -10.57
C SER A 66 19.46 -0.97 -9.80
N THR A 67 20.24 -1.83 -9.16
CA THR A 67 21.51 -1.45 -8.51
C THR A 67 22.72 -1.94 -9.29
N LYS A 68 22.54 -2.48 -10.50
CA LYS A 68 23.61 -3.11 -11.28
C LYS A 68 24.79 -2.16 -11.50
N GLU A 69 24.52 -0.94 -11.95
CA GLU A 69 25.57 0.05 -12.21
C GLU A 69 26.21 0.53 -10.90
N ALA A 70 25.40 0.91 -9.91
CA ALA A 70 25.90 1.35 -8.60
C ALA A 70 26.81 0.31 -7.92
N ARG A 71 26.49 -0.99 -8.06
CA ARG A 71 27.29 -2.08 -7.48
C ARG A 71 28.70 -2.17 -8.10
N LYS A 72 28.89 -1.77 -9.35
CA LYS A 72 30.23 -1.71 -9.98
C LYS A 72 31.16 -0.73 -9.28
N HIS A 73 30.57 0.32 -8.68
CA HIS A 73 31.29 1.37 -7.93
C HIS A 73 31.31 1.13 -6.41
N GLY A 74 30.86 -0.05 -5.96
CA GLY A 74 30.92 -0.49 -4.56
C GLY A 74 29.68 -0.20 -3.69
N PRO A 75 29.63 -0.73 -2.46
CA PRO A 75 28.44 -0.68 -1.59
C PRO A 75 28.03 0.75 -1.19
N LYS A 76 28.99 1.66 -1.02
CA LYS A 76 28.73 3.08 -0.69
C LYS A 76 27.88 3.78 -1.75
N GLN A 77 28.00 3.39 -3.02
CA GLN A 77 27.20 4.00 -4.08
C GLN A 77 25.73 3.57 -3.99
N VAL A 78 25.44 2.33 -3.62
CA VAL A 78 24.07 1.86 -3.37
C VAL A 78 23.46 2.59 -2.18
N GLU A 79 24.23 2.77 -1.10
CA GLU A 79 23.80 3.55 0.06
C GLU A 79 23.46 5.00 -0.32
N ARG A 80 24.30 5.63 -1.17
CA ARG A 80 24.05 6.98 -1.67
C ARG A 80 22.72 7.10 -2.43
N LEU A 81 22.34 6.09 -3.22
CA LEU A 81 21.05 6.08 -3.90
C LEU A 81 19.87 6.03 -2.91
N TRP A 82 19.96 5.21 -1.86
CA TRP A 82 18.93 5.17 -0.82
C TRP A 82 18.86 6.44 0.03
N ARG A 83 19.99 7.13 0.24
CA ARG A 83 19.97 8.48 0.84
C ARG A 83 19.23 9.49 -0.04
N LYS A 84 19.40 9.42 -1.36
CA LYS A 84 18.62 10.26 -2.30
C LYS A 84 17.13 9.93 -2.25
N VAL A 85 16.75 8.66 -2.09
CA VAL A 85 15.35 8.27 -1.87
C VAL A 85 14.83 8.89 -0.58
N ALA A 86 15.55 8.73 0.53
CA ALA A 86 15.14 9.29 1.82
C ALA A 86 14.93 10.81 1.74
N ASP A 87 15.89 11.53 1.16
CA ASP A 87 15.81 12.97 0.93
C ASP A 87 14.61 13.36 0.05
N SER A 88 14.39 12.64 -1.05
CA SER A 88 13.28 12.93 -1.97
C SER A 88 11.91 12.69 -1.34
N VAL A 89 11.77 11.64 -0.52
CA VAL A 89 10.50 11.33 0.17
C VAL A 89 10.24 12.33 1.30
N CYS A 90 11.26 12.71 2.08
CA CYS A 90 11.09 13.63 3.21
C CYS A 90 10.78 15.08 2.79
N LYS A 91 11.07 15.44 1.54
CA LYS A 91 10.75 16.76 0.96
C LYS A 91 9.34 16.84 0.36
N VAL A 92 8.58 15.74 0.35
CA VAL A 92 7.21 15.77 -0.16
C VAL A 92 6.32 16.34 0.94
N GLU A 93 5.72 17.49 0.64
CA GLU A 93 4.64 18.07 1.42
C GLU A 93 3.34 17.81 0.67
N LEU A 94 2.31 17.34 1.38
CA LEU A 94 0.99 17.11 0.80
C LEU A 94 0.03 18.12 1.40
N ASN A 95 -0.77 18.74 0.53
CA ASN A 95 -1.89 19.54 0.94
C ASN A 95 -3.10 18.63 1.20
N ASP A 96 -3.65 18.67 2.42
CA ASP A 96 -4.80 17.86 2.82
C ASP A 96 -6.10 18.22 2.05
N GLU A 97 -6.17 19.41 1.44
CA GLU A 97 -7.33 19.87 0.66
C GLU A 97 -7.23 19.51 -0.83
N ALA A 98 -6.04 19.16 -1.32
CA ALA A 98 -5.79 18.85 -2.72
C ALA A 98 -5.62 17.34 -2.95
N SER A 99 -5.83 16.91 -4.21
CA SER A 99 -5.51 15.54 -4.59
C SER A 99 -3.99 15.34 -4.56
N PRO A 100 -3.43 14.35 -3.82
CA PRO A 100 -1.98 14.14 -3.73
C PRO A 100 -1.36 13.53 -5.01
N SER A 101 -2.12 13.50 -6.10
CA SER A 101 -1.77 12.78 -7.31
C SER A 101 -0.59 13.41 -8.03
N GLU A 102 -0.43 14.73 -7.97
CA GLU A 102 0.68 15.41 -8.63
C GLU A 102 1.99 15.10 -7.92
N GLU A 103 2.03 15.24 -6.60
CA GLU A 103 3.20 14.98 -5.76
C GLU A 103 3.61 13.50 -5.80
N ILE A 104 2.65 12.58 -5.83
CA ILE A 104 2.92 11.15 -5.99
C ILE A 104 3.54 10.85 -7.36
N ASN A 105 3.04 11.47 -8.44
CA ASN A 105 3.63 11.31 -9.78
C ASN A 105 5.03 11.91 -9.85
N LEU A 106 5.24 13.11 -9.29
CA LEU A 106 6.54 13.75 -9.22
C LEU A 106 7.54 12.91 -8.40
N LEU A 107 7.12 12.35 -7.26
CA LEU A 107 7.95 11.45 -6.48
C LEU A 107 8.26 10.18 -7.28
N ALA A 108 7.27 9.56 -7.93
CA ALA A 108 7.49 8.38 -8.76
C ALA A 108 8.54 8.64 -9.86
N GLN A 109 8.45 9.77 -10.56
CA GLN A 109 9.45 10.19 -11.55
C GLN A 109 10.84 10.37 -10.91
N LYS A 110 10.94 11.05 -9.76
CA LYS A 110 12.21 11.20 -9.02
C LYS A 110 12.82 9.85 -8.64
N LEU A 111 12.02 8.88 -8.18
CA LEU A 111 12.49 7.54 -7.86
C LEU A 111 13.05 6.82 -9.10
N GLY A 112 12.42 6.97 -10.26
CA GLY A 112 12.93 6.46 -11.54
C GLY A 112 14.23 7.13 -12.00
N GLY A 113 14.42 8.41 -11.66
CA GLY A 113 15.69 9.11 -11.89
C GLY A 113 16.83 8.68 -10.95
N ILE A 114 16.50 8.24 -9.72
CA ILE A 114 17.49 7.73 -8.75
C ILE A 114 17.92 6.30 -9.11
N PHE A 115 16.96 5.44 -9.46
CA PHE A 115 17.21 4.07 -9.85
C PHE A 115 16.76 3.85 -11.30
N PRO A 116 17.70 3.61 -12.24
CA PRO A 116 17.30 3.18 -13.57
C PRO A 116 16.49 1.89 -13.45
N LEU A 117 15.40 1.82 -14.20
CA LEU A 117 14.50 0.67 -14.18
C LEU A 117 15.12 -0.48 -14.97
N ALA A 118 14.79 -1.71 -14.58
CA ALA A 118 15.35 -2.91 -15.20
C ALA A 118 14.86 -3.13 -16.65
N ASP A 119 13.66 -2.63 -17.00
CA ASP A 119 13.01 -2.78 -18.31
C ASP A 119 12.21 -1.51 -18.69
N ASP A 120 11.87 -1.38 -19.98
CA ASP A 120 11.05 -0.38 -20.70
C ASP A 120 10.35 0.71 -19.86
N ALA A 121 10.69 1.98 -20.14
CA ALA A 121 10.21 3.17 -19.45
C ALA A 121 8.68 3.27 -19.35
N THR A 122 7.92 2.73 -20.30
CA THR A 122 6.45 2.79 -20.31
C THR A 122 5.78 1.82 -19.33
N LYS A 123 6.39 0.67 -19.04
CA LYS A 123 5.87 -0.32 -18.06
C LYS A 123 6.24 0.01 -16.62
N SER A 124 7.02 1.06 -16.44
CA SER A 124 7.65 1.39 -15.17
C SER A 124 6.81 2.30 -14.27
N GLN A 125 5.90 3.10 -14.84
CA GLN A 125 5.11 4.06 -14.07
C GLN A 125 4.26 3.40 -12.98
N PRO A 126 3.48 2.32 -13.24
CA PRO A 126 2.69 1.66 -12.19
C PRO A 126 3.55 1.11 -11.05
N VAL A 127 4.78 0.70 -11.36
CA VAL A 127 5.75 0.18 -10.40
C VAL A 127 6.31 1.30 -9.51
N LEU A 128 6.66 2.44 -10.11
CA LEU A 128 7.16 3.60 -9.38
C LEU A 128 6.06 4.24 -8.52
N LEU A 129 4.82 4.30 -9.01
CA LEU A 129 3.65 4.71 -8.21
C LEU A 129 3.46 3.81 -6.99
N SER A 130 3.62 2.50 -7.16
CA SER A 130 3.53 1.55 -6.05
C SER A 130 4.59 1.79 -4.98
N ALA A 131 5.82 2.13 -5.35
CA ALA A 131 6.85 2.49 -4.40
C ALA A 131 6.59 3.84 -3.72
N ALA A 132 6.27 4.88 -4.52
CA ALA A 132 6.02 6.23 -4.03
C ALA A 132 4.90 6.27 -2.98
N THR A 133 3.76 5.66 -3.27
CA THR A 133 2.61 5.63 -2.35
C THR A 133 2.91 4.87 -1.06
N LYS A 134 3.66 3.76 -1.12
CA LYS A 134 4.11 3.04 0.08
C LYS A 134 5.08 3.89 0.91
N PHE A 135 6.09 4.48 0.28
CA PHE A 135 7.08 5.31 0.99
C PHE A 135 6.45 6.48 1.71
N LEU A 136 5.55 7.21 1.04
CA LEU A 136 4.85 8.34 1.65
C LEU A 136 3.92 7.91 2.79
N TRP A 137 3.16 6.83 2.62
CA TRP A 137 2.27 6.34 3.68
C TRP A 137 3.04 5.95 4.95
N PHE A 138 4.16 5.24 4.78
CA PHE A 138 5.04 4.87 5.87
C PHE A 138 5.72 6.09 6.53
N ARG A 139 5.99 7.15 5.75
CA ARG A 139 6.53 8.42 6.26
C ARG A 139 5.52 9.24 7.07
N GLY A 140 4.22 8.89 7.02
CA GLY A 140 3.18 9.53 7.83
C GLY A 140 2.01 10.09 7.04
N HIS A 141 2.06 10.08 5.71
CA HIS A 141 0.95 10.55 4.86
C HIS A 141 -0.16 9.49 4.76
N THR A 142 -0.86 9.27 5.87
CA THR A 142 -1.77 8.12 6.01
C THR A 142 -3.04 8.20 5.19
N ASN A 143 -3.36 9.37 4.63
CA ASN A 143 -4.46 9.62 3.69
C ASN A 143 -4.19 9.05 2.28
N ILE A 144 -2.95 8.72 1.93
CA ILE A 144 -2.61 8.13 0.63
C ILE A 144 -3.15 6.71 0.48
N ARG A 145 -3.73 6.42 -0.69
CA ARG A 145 -4.11 5.05 -1.09
C ARG A 145 -2.87 4.33 -1.61
N ILE A 146 -2.54 3.16 -1.05
CA ILE A 146 -1.37 2.43 -1.54
C ILE A 146 -1.69 1.89 -2.93
N TYR A 147 -0.98 2.40 -3.94
CA TYR A 147 -1.03 1.85 -5.27
C TYR A 147 -0.31 0.50 -5.26
N ASP A 148 -1.01 -0.57 -5.64
CA ASP A 148 -0.45 -1.92 -5.67
C ASP A 148 -0.98 -2.70 -6.86
N LYS A 149 -0.13 -3.50 -7.51
CA LYS A 149 -0.54 -4.27 -8.69
C LYS A 149 -1.72 -5.20 -8.39
N ARG A 150 -1.81 -5.80 -7.20
CA ARG A 150 -2.95 -6.65 -6.84
C ARG A 150 -4.20 -5.80 -6.58
N ALA A 151 -4.05 -4.65 -5.93
CA ALA A 151 -5.16 -3.72 -5.73
C ALA A 151 -5.73 -3.20 -7.06
N VAL A 152 -4.88 -2.84 -8.02
CA VAL A 152 -5.27 -2.44 -9.39
C VAL A 152 -6.06 -3.54 -10.08
N VAL A 153 -5.59 -4.79 -10.02
CA VAL A 153 -6.29 -5.95 -10.61
C VAL A 153 -7.67 -6.12 -9.97
N ALA A 154 -7.76 -6.05 -8.64
CA ALA A 154 -9.02 -6.19 -7.91
C ALA A 154 -10.00 -5.07 -8.25
N LEU A 155 -9.56 -3.81 -8.25
CA LEU A 155 -10.42 -2.66 -8.58
C LEU A 155 -10.91 -2.74 -10.02
N ASN A 156 -10.07 -3.06 -11.00
CA ASN A 156 -10.50 -3.24 -12.39
C ASN A 156 -11.59 -4.33 -12.53
N ALA A 157 -11.49 -5.41 -11.74
CA ALA A 157 -12.51 -6.46 -11.74
C ALA A 157 -13.83 -5.98 -11.09
N LEU A 158 -13.75 -5.24 -9.98
CA LEU A 158 -14.92 -4.66 -9.31
C LEU A 158 -15.64 -3.62 -10.18
N ILE A 159 -14.89 -2.72 -10.82
CA ILE A 159 -15.40 -1.73 -11.77
C ILE A 159 -16.15 -2.44 -12.90
N LYS A 160 -15.54 -3.46 -13.51
CA LYS A 160 -16.18 -4.23 -14.60
C LYS A 160 -17.50 -4.85 -14.16
N LEU A 161 -17.57 -5.37 -12.93
CA LEU A 161 -18.80 -5.95 -12.37
C LEU A 161 -19.87 -4.89 -12.10
N ARG A 162 -19.47 -3.72 -11.59
CA ARG A 162 -20.36 -2.61 -11.24
C ARG A 162 -20.93 -1.92 -12.48
N ASP A 163 -20.10 -1.68 -13.49
CA ASP A 163 -20.43 -0.85 -14.67
C ASP A 163 -20.88 -1.71 -15.87
N GLU A 164 -21.52 -2.86 -15.59
CA GLU A 164 -22.12 -3.76 -16.58
C GLU A 164 -21.18 -4.15 -17.74
N GLY A 165 -19.90 -4.35 -17.44
CA GLY A 165 -18.89 -4.75 -18.42
C GLY A 165 -18.14 -3.60 -19.10
N LYS A 166 -18.46 -2.33 -18.82
CA LYS A 166 -17.66 -1.19 -19.31
C LYS A 166 -16.26 -1.23 -18.71
N ALA A 167 -15.25 -1.30 -19.57
CA ALA A 167 -13.87 -1.40 -19.15
C ALA A 167 -13.29 0.00 -18.87
N ARG A 168 -13.25 0.39 -17.59
CA ARG A 168 -12.38 1.49 -17.13
C ARG A 168 -11.19 0.87 -16.40
N LYS A 169 -9.98 1.17 -16.88
CA LYS A 169 -8.74 0.66 -16.29
C LYS A 169 -8.07 1.74 -15.46
N VAL A 170 -7.72 1.40 -14.22
CA VAL A 170 -7.02 2.32 -13.30
C VAL A 170 -5.49 2.18 -13.37
N ASP A 171 -4.97 1.38 -14.30
CA ASP A 171 -3.53 1.09 -14.37
C ASP A 171 -2.73 2.30 -14.88
N GLY A 172 -1.72 2.71 -14.11
CA GLY A 172 -0.86 3.86 -14.39
C GLY A 172 -1.45 5.22 -14.00
N ASP A 173 -2.73 5.28 -13.61
CA ASP A 173 -3.42 6.51 -13.23
C ASP A 173 -3.76 6.49 -11.73
N TYR A 174 -2.94 7.16 -10.93
CA TYR A 174 -3.14 7.22 -9.48
C TYR A 174 -4.44 7.96 -9.09
N LYS A 175 -4.79 9.05 -9.78
CA LYS A 175 -6.00 9.83 -9.47
C LYS A 175 -7.25 8.98 -9.66
N LEU A 176 -7.32 8.29 -10.79
CA LEU A 176 -8.42 7.39 -11.08
C LEU A 176 -8.42 6.18 -10.12
N PHE A 177 -7.26 5.58 -9.85
CA PHE A 177 -7.12 4.52 -8.86
C PHE A 177 -7.66 4.94 -7.49
N ALA A 178 -7.27 6.11 -6.97
CA ALA A 178 -7.72 6.61 -5.67
C ALA A 178 -9.23 6.87 -5.64
N THR A 179 -9.79 7.42 -6.73
CA THR A 179 -11.23 7.68 -6.86
C THR A 179 -12.05 6.38 -6.82
N GLU A 180 -11.62 5.37 -7.57
CA GLU A 180 -12.30 4.07 -7.62
C GLU A 180 -12.10 3.28 -6.31
N TRP A 181 -10.93 3.40 -5.70
CA TRP A 181 -10.66 2.88 -4.36
C TRP A 181 -11.64 3.47 -3.34
N ASP A 182 -11.83 4.80 -3.31
CA ASP A 182 -12.73 5.46 -2.36
C ASP A 182 -14.19 5.06 -2.60
N THR A 183 -14.56 4.89 -3.87
CA THR A 183 -15.90 4.42 -4.28
C THR A 183 -16.18 3.03 -3.72
N GLU A 184 -15.27 2.08 -3.91
CA GLU A 184 -15.44 0.71 -3.42
C GLU A 184 -15.28 0.60 -1.89
N TYR A 185 -14.39 1.39 -1.29
CA TYR A 185 -14.25 1.47 0.17
C TYR A 185 -15.56 1.91 0.82
N LYS A 186 -16.20 2.97 0.30
CA LYS A 186 -17.48 3.47 0.83
C LYS A 186 -18.56 2.38 0.87
N ARG A 187 -18.59 1.48 -0.12
CA ARG A 187 -19.54 0.36 -0.17
C ARG A 187 -19.30 -0.69 0.91
N LEU A 188 -18.03 -0.94 1.27
CA LEU A 188 -17.66 -1.95 2.28
C LEU A 188 -17.41 -1.36 3.67
N ARG A 189 -17.40 -0.03 3.81
CA ARG A 189 -16.99 0.69 5.03
C ARG A 189 -17.70 0.20 6.28
N ALA A 190 -19.02 0.00 6.24
CA ALA A 190 -19.78 -0.48 7.39
C ALA A 190 -19.35 -1.89 7.83
N GLN A 191 -19.12 -2.80 6.88
CA GLN A 191 -18.68 -4.17 7.15
C GLN A 191 -17.24 -4.19 7.69
N ILE A 192 -16.36 -3.35 7.15
CA ILE A 192 -14.98 -3.19 7.63
C ILE A 192 -14.97 -2.66 9.06
N LYS A 193 -15.74 -1.61 9.36
CA LYS A 193 -15.86 -1.07 10.72
C LYS A 193 -16.42 -2.09 11.70
N GLY A 194 -17.43 -2.88 11.28
CA GLY A 194 -17.94 -4.00 12.06
C GLY A 194 -16.87 -5.05 12.37
N ALA A 195 -16.12 -5.48 11.35
CA ALA A 195 -15.02 -6.43 11.52
C ALA A 195 -13.92 -5.93 12.46
N ILE A 196 -13.55 -4.64 12.37
CA ILE A 196 -12.58 -4.02 13.27
C ILE A 196 -13.11 -3.97 14.71
N LYS A 197 -14.39 -3.68 14.91
CA LYS A 197 -15.02 -3.68 16.24
C LYS A 197 -15.02 -5.07 16.89
N ASP A 198 -15.06 -6.13 16.08
CA ASP A 198 -15.00 -7.52 16.55
C ASP A 198 -13.57 -7.97 16.91
N LEU A 199 -12.50 -7.22 16.54
CA LEU A 199 -11.11 -7.62 16.79
C LEU A 199 -10.79 -8.01 18.24
N PRO A 200 -11.26 -7.30 19.29
CA PRO A 200 -11.01 -7.71 20.67
C PRO A 200 -11.49 -9.12 21.00
N GLN A 201 -12.53 -9.61 20.32
CA GLN A 201 -13.07 -10.96 20.53
C GLN A 201 -12.19 -12.03 19.87
N VAL A 202 -11.41 -11.69 18.84
CA VAL A 202 -10.64 -12.65 18.04
C VAL A 202 -9.13 -12.44 18.11
N VAL A 203 -8.64 -11.41 18.80
CA VAL A 203 -7.21 -11.09 18.91
C VAL A 203 -6.38 -12.20 19.55
N HIS A 204 -7.00 -13.06 20.36
CA HIS A 204 -6.31 -14.21 20.96
C HIS A 204 -5.92 -15.28 19.92
N TRP A 205 -6.62 -15.32 18.77
CA TRP A 205 -6.26 -16.14 17.60
C TRP A 205 -5.23 -15.47 16.68
N SER A 206 -4.81 -14.24 17.00
CA SER A 206 -3.83 -13.49 16.22
C SER A 206 -2.40 -13.96 16.50
N THR A 207 -1.46 -13.57 15.65
CA THR A 207 -0.02 -13.75 15.91
C THR A 207 0.57 -12.60 16.71
N VAL A 208 -0.26 -11.66 17.20
CA VAL A 208 0.20 -10.53 18.01
C VAL A 208 0.56 -11.04 19.41
N PRO A 209 1.80 -10.76 19.90
CA PRO A 209 2.21 -11.12 21.25
C PRO A 209 1.23 -10.58 22.29
N GLU A 210 0.94 -11.36 23.34
CA GLU A 210 -0.06 -11.00 24.34
C GLU A 210 0.17 -9.62 24.96
N ALA A 211 1.42 -9.32 25.30
CA ALA A 211 1.84 -8.02 25.83
C ALA A 211 1.54 -6.83 24.89
N SER A 212 1.49 -7.06 23.58
CA SER A 212 1.26 -6.02 22.56
C SER A 212 -0.20 -5.91 22.13
N ARG A 213 -1.07 -6.84 22.52
CA ARG A 213 -2.48 -6.89 22.03
C ARG A 213 -3.25 -5.61 22.38
N LYS A 214 -3.06 -5.08 23.59
CA LYS A 214 -3.73 -3.85 24.02
C LYS A 214 -3.35 -2.66 23.13
N SER A 215 -2.06 -2.46 22.85
CA SER A 215 -1.60 -1.40 21.96
C SER A 215 -2.07 -1.61 20.51
N ALA A 216 -2.06 -2.86 20.03
CA ALA A 216 -2.52 -3.19 18.68
C ALA A 216 -4.00 -2.84 18.48
N LEU A 217 -4.84 -3.11 19.48
CA LEU A 217 -6.25 -2.77 19.46
C LEU A 217 -6.52 -1.26 19.63
N VAL A 218 -5.56 -0.49 20.15
CA VAL A 218 -5.63 0.97 20.13
C VAL A 218 -5.34 1.46 18.71
N ASP A 219 -4.30 0.94 18.07
CA ASP A 219 -3.94 1.30 16.70
C ASP A 219 -5.08 0.99 15.72
N SER A 220 -5.82 -0.10 15.93
CA SER A 220 -6.95 -0.48 15.07
C SER A 220 -8.14 0.49 15.09
N LYS A 221 -8.16 1.45 16.02
CA LYS A 221 -9.22 2.48 16.11
C LYS A 221 -8.96 3.68 15.22
N ASN A 222 -7.75 3.83 14.68
CA ASN A 222 -7.44 4.93 13.78
C ASN A 222 -8.12 4.73 12.42
N ASP A 223 -8.53 5.83 11.78
CA ASP A 223 -9.20 5.77 10.47
C ASP A 223 -8.34 5.09 9.40
N TRP A 224 -7.02 5.36 9.39
CA TRP A 224 -6.07 4.75 8.46
C TRP A 224 -6.06 3.22 8.58
N PHE A 225 -6.37 2.64 9.75
CA PHE A 225 -6.38 1.19 9.90
C PHE A 225 -7.49 0.58 9.03
N SER A 226 -8.66 1.23 8.98
CA SER A 226 -9.76 0.78 8.13
C SER A 226 -9.44 0.84 6.65
N ASP A 227 -8.67 1.85 6.22
CA ASP A 227 -8.17 1.95 4.85
C ASP A 227 -7.25 0.77 4.52
N ARG A 228 -6.36 0.40 5.46
CA ARG A 228 -5.44 -0.71 5.28
C ARG A 228 -6.10 -2.09 5.33
N VAL A 229 -7.18 -2.24 6.10
CA VAL A 229 -8.04 -3.43 6.00
C VAL A 229 -8.64 -3.54 4.61
N PHE A 230 -9.09 -2.44 4.02
CA PHE A 230 -9.59 -2.47 2.65
C PHE A 230 -8.50 -2.80 1.63
N ASP A 231 -7.29 -2.24 1.76
CA ASP A 231 -6.15 -2.64 0.93
C ASP A 231 -5.87 -4.14 1.03
N LYS A 232 -5.97 -4.72 2.24
CA LYS A 232 -5.81 -6.16 2.44
C LYS A 232 -6.91 -6.96 1.71
N ILE A 233 -8.17 -6.49 1.72
CA ILE A 233 -9.27 -7.10 0.94
C ILE A 233 -8.93 -7.07 -0.55
N LEU A 234 -8.55 -5.90 -1.10
CA LEU A 234 -8.17 -5.76 -2.51
C LEU A 234 -6.98 -6.65 -2.88
N TRP A 235 -5.98 -6.76 -2.00
CA TRP A 235 -4.81 -7.60 -2.22
C TRP A 235 -5.17 -9.09 -2.31
N ILE A 236 -6.04 -9.58 -1.42
CA ILE A 236 -6.55 -10.98 -1.44
C ILE A 236 -7.39 -11.23 -2.70
N THR A 237 -8.26 -10.30 -3.08
CA THR A 237 -9.06 -10.41 -4.31
C THR A 237 -8.17 -10.44 -5.55
N GLY A 238 -7.19 -9.53 -5.62
CA GLY A 238 -6.33 -9.38 -6.79
C GLY A 238 -5.41 -10.58 -7.03
N GLU A 239 -5.10 -11.34 -5.98
CA GLU A 239 -4.40 -12.63 -6.10
C GLU A 239 -5.27 -13.70 -6.77
N LYS A 240 -6.54 -13.80 -6.39
CA LYS A 240 -7.48 -14.81 -6.92
C LYS A 240 -7.99 -14.53 -8.33
N THR A 241 -7.79 -13.30 -8.82
CA THR A 241 -8.28 -12.85 -10.13
C THR A 241 -7.22 -12.98 -11.23
N ARG A 242 -5.99 -13.31 -10.85
CA ARG A 242 -4.92 -13.70 -11.78
C ARG A 242 -5.07 -15.15 -12.19
#